data_AF-A0A934WHD5-F1
#
_entry.id   AF-A0A934WHD5-F1
#
_cell.length_a   1.000
_cell.length_b   1.000
_cell.length_c   1.000
_cell.angle_alpha   90.00
_cell.angle_beta   90.00
_cell.angle_gamma   90.00
#
_symmetry.space_group_name_H-M   'P 1'
#
loop_
_entity.id
_entity.type
_entity.pdbx_description
1 polymer ?
#
loop_
_entity_poly.entity_id
_entity_poly.type
_entity_poly.pdbx_seq_one_letter_code
_entity_poly.pdbx_strand_id
1 'polypeptide(L)'
;MAKNKLSDLNDHLFATLERLNEEDLSADQIEIESKRAEAIIGVSNQIINNAKITIDALKLVTVGNLTFNELPDSFGLKRINQ
;
A
#
# COMPACT_ATOMS: atom_id res chain seq x y z
N MET A 1 13.10 12.46 2.77
CA MET A 1 12.26 11.78 3.77
C MET A 1 11.79 10.46 3.16
N ALA A 2 11.79 9.37 3.92
CA ALA A 2 11.33 8.08 3.40
C ALA A 2 9.82 8.15 3.09
N LYS A 3 9.43 7.76 1.87
CA LYS A 3 8.02 7.67 1.44
C LYS A 3 7.50 6.26 1.72
N ASN A 4 7.14 6.01 2.99
CA ASN A 4 6.76 4.69 3.47
C ASN A 4 5.29 4.64 3.97
N LYS A 5 4.48 5.65 3.63
CA LYS A 5 3.07 5.69 4.00
C LYS A 5 2.18 5.21 2.86
N LEU A 6 1.01 4.70 3.22
CA LEU A 6 -0.02 4.32 2.24
C LEU A 6 -0.51 5.53 1.42
N SER A 7 -0.49 6.74 2.00
CA SER A 7 -0.77 7.99 1.28
C SER A 7 0.24 8.24 0.17
N ASP A 8 1.54 8.01 0.43
CA ASP A 8 2.57 8.21 -0.59
C ASP A 8 2.39 7.23 -1.76
N LEU A 9 2.00 5.98 -1.46
CA LEU A 9 1.68 4.99 -2.47
C LEU A 9 0.48 5.43 -3.33
N ASN A 10 -0.55 5.97 -2.69
CA ASN A 10 -1.74 6.46 -3.36
C ASN A 10 -1.42 7.62 -4.31
N ASP A 11 -0.59 8.58 -3.88
CA ASP A 11 -0.11 9.68 -4.72
C ASP A 11 0.67 9.14 -5.94
N HIS A 12 1.52 8.13 -5.75
CA HIS A 12 2.28 7.51 -6.83
C HIS A 12 1.38 6.76 -7.84
N LEU A 13 0.30 6.14 -7.38
CA LEU A 13 -0.68 5.48 -8.24
C LEU A 13 -1.44 6.53 -9.08
N PHE A 14 -1.89 7.62 -8.47
CA PHE A 14 -2.58 8.69 -9.18
C PHE A 14 -1.67 9.40 -10.20
N ALA A 15 -0.44 9.71 -9.84
CA ALA A 15 0.53 10.27 -10.79
C ALA A 15 0.84 9.32 -11.96
N THR A 16 0.75 8.01 -11.75
CA THR A 16 0.92 7.02 -12.83
C THR A 16 -0.30 6.96 -13.72
N LEU A 17 -1.50 7.09 -13.16
CA LEU A 17 -2.75 7.20 -13.91
C LEU A 17 -2.76 8.45 -14.80
N GLU A 18 -2.35 9.61 -14.26
CA GLU A 18 -2.27 10.86 -15.02
C GLU A 18 -1.31 10.75 -16.20
N ARG A 19 -0.11 10.20 -15.99
CA ARG A 19 0.86 9.97 -17.07
C ARG A 19 0.32 9.03 -18.14
N LEU A 20 -0.33 7.93 -17.77
CA LEU A 20 -0.93 7.00 -18.74
C LEU A 20 -2.06 7.64 -19.55
N ASN A 21 -2.64 8.74 -19.07
CA ASN A 21 -3.73 9.46 -19.73
C ASN A 21 -3.23 10.66 -20.55
N GLU A 22 -1.92 10.84 -20.71
CA GLU A 22 -1.34 11.86 -21.60
C GLU A 22 -1.63 11.50 -23.08
N GLU A 23 -2.29 12.42 -23.80
CA GLU A 23 -2.78 12.20 -25.16
C GLU A 23 -1.67 12.15 -26.23
N ASP A 24 -0.47 12.62 -25.91
CA ASP A 24 0.68 12.73 -26.84
C ASP A 24 1.72 11.61 -26.69
N LEU A 25 1.41 10.52 -25.99
CA LEU A 25 2.33 9.39 -25.81
C LEU A 25 2.49 8.57 -27.09
N SER A 26 3.74 8.27 -27.44
CA SER A 26 4.05 7.30 -28.50
C SER A 26 3.76 5.86 -28.03
N ALA A 27 3.61 4.92 -28.97
CA ALA A 27 3.37 3.51 -28.65
C ALA A 27 4.45 2.91 -27.72
N ASP A 28 5.72 3.26 -27.95
CA ASP A 28 6.84 2.80 -27.10
C ASP A 28 6.75 3.39 -25.68
N GLN A 29 6.33 4.66 -25.56
CA GLN A 29 6.14 5.31 -24.25
C GLN A 29 4.97 4.70 -23.48
N ILE A 30 3.86 4.38 -24.18
CA ILE A 30 2.71 3.67 -23.58
C ILE A 30 3.15 2.30 -23.04
N GLU A 31 3.98 1.55 -23.79
CA GLU A 31 4.48 0.25 -23.34
C GLU A 31 5.36 0.39 -22.09
N ILE A 32 6.24 1.39 -22.06
CA ILE A 32 7.12 1.67 -20.91
C ILE A 32 6.29 2.07 -19.68
N GLU A 33 5.33 2.98 -19.83
CA GLU A 33 4.50 3.41 -18.71
C GLU A 33 3.54 2.30 -18.25
N SER A 34 3.03 1.45 -19.15
CA SER A 34 2.28 0.24 -18.77
C SER A 34 3.10 -0.71 -17.92
N LYS A 35 4.33 -1.05 -18.34
CA LYS A 35 5.22 -1.91 -17.55
C LYS A 35 5.56 -1.31 -16.20
N ARG A 36 5.75 0.01 -16.15
CA ARG A 36 5.98 0.72 -14.88
C ARG A 36 4.74 0.66 -13.98
N ALA A 37 3.56 0.89 -14.54
CA ALA A 37 2.31 0.82 -13.80
C ALA A 37 2.07 -0.59 -13.23
N GLU A 38 2.30 -1.64 -14.02
CA GLU A 38 2.23 -3.02 -13.55
C GLU A 38 3.17 -3.30 -12.37
N ALA A 39 4.43 -2.82 -12.44
CA ALA A 39 5.38 -2.96 -11.35
C ALA A 39 4.90 -2.24 -10.07
N ILE A 40 4.37 -1.02 -10.21
CA ILE A 40 3.81 -0.25 -9.09
C ILE A 40 2.60 -0.97 -8.49
N ILE A 41 1.69 -1.49 -9.31
CA ILE A 41 0.52 -2.27 -8.89
C ILE A 41 0.98 -3.53 -8.12
N GLY A 42 2.00 -4.23 -8.63
CA GLY A 42 2.59 -5.40 -7.98
C GLY A 42 3.07 -5.10 -6.56
N VAL A 43 3.86 -4.03 -6.39
CA VAL A 43 4.33 -3.59 -5.06
C VAL A 43 3.17 -3.11 -4.18
N SER A 44 2.21 -2.38 -4.76
CA SER A 44 1.03 -1.87 -4.05
C SER A 44 0.19 -2.99 -3.45
N ASN A 45 -0.01 -4.07 -4.20
CA ASN A 45 -0.75 -5.24 -3.74
C ASN A 45 -0.07 -5.90 -2.54
N GLN A 46 1.27 -5.98 -2.52
CA GLN A 46 1.99 -6.53 -1.36
C GLN A 46 1.82 -5.65 -0.11
N ILE A 47 1.85 -4.33 -0.27
CA ILE A 47 1.61 -3.37 0.83
C ILE A 47 0.19 -3.51 1.37
N ILE A 48 -0.82 -3.57 0.49
CA ILE A 48 -2.23 -3.74 0.89
C ILE A 48 -2.44 -5.09 1.59
N ASN A 49 -1.83 -6.17 1.09
CA ASN A 49 -1.92 -7.48 1.74
C ASN A 49 -1.30 -7.45 3.14
N ASN A 50 -0.16 -6.79 3.33
CA ASN A 50 0.43 -6.60 4.66
C ASN A 50 -0.49 -5.79 5.60
N ALA A 51 -1.12 -4.73 5.10
CA ALA A 51 -2.10 -3.95 5.86
C ALA A 51 -3.34 -4.80 6.24
N LYS A 52 -3.83 -5.65 5.33
CA LYS A 52 -4.94 -6.59 5.62
C LYS A 52 -4.59 -7.57 6.73
N ILE A 53 -3.40 -8.18 6.68
CA ILE A 53 -2.91 -9.07 7.76
C ILE A 53 -2.94 -8.35 9.10
N THR A 54 -2.48 -7.09 9.13
CA THR A 54 -2.49 -6.27 10.34
C THR A 54 -3.92 -6.00 10.84
N ILE A 55 -4.86 -5.69 9.94
CA ILE A 55 -6.28 -5.49 10.28
C ILE A 55 -6.92 -6.79 10.79
N ASP A 56 -6.61 -7.92 10.19
CA ASP A 56 -7.16 -9.21 10.62
C ASP A 56 -6.61 -9.62 11.99
N ALA A 57 -5.33 -9.34 12.27
CA ALA A 57 -4.76 -9.47 13.61
C ALA A 57 -5.48 -8.57 14.63
N LEU A 58 -5.78 -7.31 14.27
CA LEU A 58 -6.59 -6.41 15.10
C LEU A 58 -8.00 -6.95 15.36
N LYS A 59 -8.68 -7.50 14.33
CA LYS A 59 -10.00 -8.11 14.50
C LYS A 59 -9.94 -9.27 15.49
N LEU A 60 -8.94 -10.15 15.39
CA LEU A 60 -8.75 -11.25 16.34
C LEU A 60 -8.56 -10.76 17.78
N VAL A 61 -7.88 -9.63 17.96
CA VAL A 61 -7.77 -8.98 19.27
C VAL A 61 -9.12 -8.48 19.77
N THR A 62 -9.92 -7.84 18.92
CA THR A 62 -11.24 -7.33 19.32
C THR A 62 -12.26 -8.41 19.64
N VAL A 63 -12.14 -9.59 19.04
CA VAL A 63 -13.01 -10.75 19.29
C VAL A 63 -12.64 -11.47 20.60
N GLY A 64 -11.53 -11.10 21.24
CA GLY A 64 -11.08 -11.65 22.52
C GLY A 64 -10.23 -12.92 22.40
N ASN A 65 -9.85 -13.30 21.18
CA ASN A 65 -9.00 -14.47 20.93
C ASN A 65 -7.51 -14.17 21.13
N LEU A 66 -7.13 -12.89 21.09
CA LEU A 66 -5.77 -12.39 21.32
C LEU A 66 -5.83 -11.09 22.12
N THR A 67 -4.79 -10.79 22.88
CA THR A 67 -4.62 -9.48 23.51
C THR A 67 -3.64 -8.63 22.70
N PHE A 68 -3.78 -7.30 22.76
CA PHE A 68 -2.93 -6.37 21.99
C PHE A 68 -1.43 -6.49 22.36
N ASN A 69 -1.11 -7.05 23.54
CA ASN A 69 0.26 -7.27 24.00
C ASN A 69 0.89 -8.53 23.38
N GLU A 70 0.10 -9.39 22.74
CA GLU A 70 0.56 -10.61 22.05
C GLU A 70 0.78 -10.36 20.55
N LEU A 71 0.51 -9.14 20.07
CA LEU A 71 0.78 -8.74 18.69
C LEU A 71 2.26 -8.39 18.50
N PRO A 72 2.93 -8.92 17.47
CA PRO A 72 4.29 -8.52 17.10
C PRO A 72 4.44 -7.02 16.83
N ASP A 73 5.55 -6.43 17.31
CA ASP A 73 5.92 -5.03 17.07
C ASP A 73 6.06 -4.69 15.58
N SER A 74 6.32 -5.69 14.73
CA SER A 74 6.44 -5.55 13.27
C SER A 74 5.16 -5.06 12.60
N PHE A 75 4.00 -5.14 13.26
CA PHE A 75 2.75 -4.57 12.76
C PHE A 75 2.68 -3.03 12.88
N GLY A 76 3.63 -2.40 13.60
CA GLY A 76 3.74 -0.94 13.66
C GLY A 76 2.52 -0.24 14.28
N LEU A 77 1.69 -1.00 15.01
CA LEU A 77 0.46 -0.51 15.61
C LEU A 77 0.78 0.38 16.81
N LYS A 78 0.37 1.65 16.75
CA LYS A 78 0.44 2.57 17.90
C LYS A 78 -0.93 2.66 18.56
N ARG A 79 -0.95 2.55 19.89
CA ARG A 79 -2.15 2.86 20.68
C ARG A 79 -2.43 4.35 20.54
N ILE A 80 -3.67 4.70 20.18
CA ILE A 80 -4.08 6.10 19.98
C ILE A 80 -4.23 6.83 21.34
N ASN A 81 -4.26 6.09 22.46
CA ASN A 81 -4.53 6.62 23.81
C ASN A 81 -3.46 6.25 24.87
N GLN A 82 -2.18 6.20 24.52
CA GLN A 82 -1.08 6.18 25.51
C GLN A 82 -0.07 7.27 25.21
#